data_AF-A0A229SPT4-F1
#
_entry.id   AF-A0A229SPT4-F1
#
_cell.length_a   1.000
_cell.length_b   1.000
_cell.length_c   1.000
_cell.angle_alpha   90.00
_cell.angle_beta   90.00
_cell.angle_gamma   90.00
#
_symmetry.space_group_name_H-M   'P 1'
#
loop_
_entity.id
_entity.type
_entity.pdbx_description
1 polymer ?
#
loop_
_entity_poly.entity_id
_entity_poly.type
_entity_poly.pdbx_seq_one_letter_code
_entity_poly.pdbx_strand_id
1 'polypeptide(L)'
;MPRFRTLVPLAVAGTVLTGLLALPGQAVAATPRAAAALPPYPTWIADVTAVADQASAYLRDRLPGSGRPAIVLDIDNTSLESNYHPSLAEVPAVAPVLRVAQYAVQHGATVFFVTGRLKIEDWVTRYNLTKVGYQYAGVYETGLGDLFDLQKYKTAARADIEADGYTIVANLGNNDSDLAGGHAERTFKLPDYGGQLP
;
A
#
# COMPACT_ATOMS: atom_id res chain seq x y z
N MET A 1 74.13 16.61 31.10
CA MET A 1 74.48 16.71 29.66
C MET A 1 75.77 15.95 29.44
N PRO A 2 75.80 14.87 28.64
CA PRO A 2 75.95 14.91 27.16
C PRO A 2 74.94 13.98 26.42
N ARG A 3 74.33 14.36 25.28
CA ARG A 3 74.75 14.24 23.85
C ARG A 3 75.07 12.77 23.44
N PHE A 4 74.54 12.12 22.39
CA PHE A 4 74.02 12.50 21.07
C PHE A 4 72.99 11.45 20.53
N ARG A 5 72.13 11.87 19.59
CA ARG A 5 71.27 11.04 18.74
C ARG A 5 72.08 10.42 17.57
N THR A 6 71.73 9.21 17.15
CA THR A 6 72.03 8.70 15.79
C THR A 6 70.82 7.97 15.21
N LEU A 7 70.48 8.33 13.97
CA LEU A 7 69.40 7.83 13.13
C LEU A 7 69.75 6.46 12.51
N VAL A 8 68.74 5.64 12.23
CA VAL A 8 68.82 4.53 11.25
C VAL A 8 67.66 4.68 10.27
N PRO A 9 67.90 4.80 8.95
CA PRO A 9 66.87 4.70 7.93
C PRO A 9 66.93 3.38 7.12
N LEU A 10 65.73 2.85 6.86
CA LEU A 10 65.15 2.50 5.55
C LEU A 10 65.71 1.33 4.67
N ALA A 11 64.82 0.40 4.27
CA ALA A 11 64.54 -0.04 2.89
C ALA A 11 63.57 -1.27 2.92
N VAL A 12 62.28 -1.13 2.58
CA VAL A 12 61.59 -1.27 1.26
C VAL A 12 61.43 -2.70 0.71
N ALA A 13 60.14 -3.09 0.71
CA ALA A 13 59.33 -4.08 -0.02
C ALA A 13 59.87 -4.90 -1.22
N GLY A 14 59.31 -6.12 -1.34
CA GLY A 14 59.16 -6.86 -2.60
C GLY A 14 58.39 -8.19 -2.41
N THR A 15 57.10 -8.21 -2.76
CA THR A 15 56.24 -9.41 -2.78
C THR A 15 56.07 -9.89 -4.22
N VAL A 16 56.22 -11.20 -4.47
CA VAL A 16 55.84 -11.84 -5.74
C VAL A 16 54.83 -12.94 -5.41
N LEU A 17 53.60 -12.81 -5.91
CA LEU A 17 52.57 -13.85 -5.86
C LEU A 17 52.25 -14.28 -7.30
N THR A 18 52.36 -15.59 -7.55
CA THR A 18 52.12 -16.29 -8.81
C THR A 18 50.63 -16.24 -9.21
N GLY A 19 50.38 -15.95 -10.50
CA GLY A 19 49.03 -15.83 -11.07
C GLY A 19 48.40 -17.16 -11.49
N LEU A 20 47.08 -17.27 -11.29
CA LEU A 20 46.19 -18.18 -12.01
C LEU A 20 45.51 -17.42 -13.15
N LEU A 21 45.58 -17.95 -14.37
CA LEU A 21 44.86 -17.46 -15.55
C LEU A 21 43.38 -17.87 -15.45
N ALA A 22 42.49 -16.90 -15.22
CA ALA A 22 41.05 -17.04 -15.42
C ALA A 22 40.68 -16.43 -16.78
N LEU A 23 39.95 -17.18 -17.62
CA LEU A 23 39.40 -16.68 -18.88
C LEU A 23 38.29 -15.65 -18.59
N PRO A 24 38.18 -14.55 -19.37
CA PRO A 24 37.14 -13.55 -19.15
C PRO A 24 35.78 -14.10 -19.60
N GLY A 25 34.98 -14.59 -18.66
CA GLY A 25 33.55 -14.71 -18.85
C GLY A 25 32.96 -13.31 -18.97
N GLN A 26 32.32 -13.01 -20.10
CA GLN A 26 31.57 -11.76 -20.27
C GLN A 26 30.47 -11.70 -19.22
N ALA A 27 30.67 -10.91 -18.17
CA ALA A 27 29.59 -10.49 -17.31
C ALA A 27 28.61 -9.68 -18.17
N VAL A 28 27.48 -10.28 -18.52
CA VAL A 28 26.38 -9.53 -19.13
C VAL A 28 25.87 -8.60 -18.04
N ALA A 29 26.29 -7.33 -18.11
CA ALA A 29 25.75 -6.29 -17.25
C ALA A 29 24.24 -6.26 -17.50
N ALA A 30 23.46 -6.65 -16.49
CA ALA A 30 22.01 -6.49 -16.54
C ALA A 30 21.72 -4.99 -16.66
N THR A 31 21.20 -4.57 -17.81
CA THR A 31 20.74 -3.20 -17.99
C THR A 31 19.68 -2.94 -16.91
N PRO A 32 19.82 -1.89 -16.06
CA PRO A 32 18.77 -1.58 -15.10
C PRO A 32 17.48 -1.36 -15.90
N ARG A 33 16.48 -2.22 -15.66
CA ARG A 33 15.16 -2.05 -16.24
C ARG A 33 14.61 -0.78 -15.63
N ALA A 34 14.52 0.29 -16.43
CA ALA A 34 13.83 1.49 -16.03
C ALA A 34 12.44 1.07 -15.51
N ALA A 35 12.08 1.51 -14.32
CA ALA A 35 10.73 1.32 -13.81
C ALA A 35 9.78 1.82 -14.91
N ALA A 36 8.84 0.96 -15.35
CA ALA A 36 7.85 1.38 -16.31
C ALA A 36 7.15 2.61 -15.73
N ALA A 37 6.86 3.64 -16.53
CA ALA A 37 6.06 4.75 -16.04
C ALA A 37 4.66 4.25 -15.65
N LEU A 38 4.05 4.87 -14.64
CA LEU A 38 2.64 4.65 -14.32
C LEU A 38 1.81 4.89 -15.59
N PRO A 39 0.74 4.09 -15.80
CA PRO A 39 -0.11 4.31 -16.96
C PRO A 39 -0.83 5.66 -16.87
N PRO A 40 -1.29 6.21 -18.01
CA PRO A 40 -2.10 7.43 -18.00
C PRO A 40 -3.39 7.24 -17.16
N TYR A 41 -3.86 8.32 -16.54
CA TYR A 41 -5.07 8.32 -15.72
C TYR A 41 -6.27 7.62 -16.38
N PRO A 42 -6.61 7.84 -17.66
CA PRO A 42 -7.73 7.14 -18.30
C PRO A 42 -7.60 5.62 -18.34
N THR A 43 -6.36 5.11 -18.42
CA THR A 43 -6.10 3.67 -18.35
C THR A 43 -6.29 3.18 -16.92
N TRP A 44 -5.71 3.88 -15.95
CA TRP A 44 -5.84 3.50 -14.54
C TRP A 44 -7.27 3.48 -14.04
N ILE A 45 -8.03 4.54 -14.31
CA ILE A 45 -9.41 4.61 -13.85
C ILE A 45 -10.30 3.57 -14.54
N ALA A 46 -9.98 3.17 -15.78
CA ALA A 46 -10.69 2.08 -16.46
C ALA A 46 -10.39 0.71 -15.81
N ASP A 47 -9.13 0.42 -15.48
CA ASP A 47 -8.74 -0.80 -14.78
C ASP A 47 -9.39 -0.88 -13.39
N VAL A 48 -9.35 0.22 -12.63
CA VAL A 48 -10.03 0.35 -11.32
C VAL A 48 -11.54 0.16 -11.47
N THR A 49 -12.16 0.77 -12.48
CA THR A 49 -13.61 0.64 -12.73
C THR A 49 -13.99 -0.81 -12.96
N ALA A 50 -13.21 -1.57 -13.75
CA ALA A 50 -13.50 -2.97 -14.01
C ALA A 50 -13.54 -3.82 -12.72
N VAL A 51 -12.66 -3.55 -11.76
CA VAL A 51 -12.66 -4.23 -10.46
C VAL A 51 -13.78 -3.73 -9.54
N ALA A 52 -14.04 -2.42 -9.51
CA ALA A 52 -15.15 -1.84 -8.76
C ALA A 52 -16.52 -2.33 -9.25
N ASP A 53 -16.67 -2.60 -10.55
CA ASP A 53 -17.88 -3.18 -11.13
C ASP A 53 -18.08 -4.64 -10.68
N GLN A 54 -16.99 -5.41 -10.56
CA GLN A 54 -17.04 -6.75 -9.97
C GLN A 54 -17.44 -6.72 -8.49
N ALA A 55 -16.90 -5.77 -7.72
CA ALA A 55 -17.29 -5.56 -6.33
C ALA A 55 -18.77 -5.17 -6.22
N SER A 56 -19.23 -4.25 -7.07
CA SER A 56 -20.64 -3.83 -7.13
C SER A 56 -21.57 -4.99 -7.49
N ALA A 57 -21.20 -5.85 -8.44
CA ALA A 57 -21.98 -7.03 -8.80
C ALA A 57 -22.09 -8.00 -7.61
N TYR A 58 -20.97 -8.31 -6.96
CA TYR A 58 -20.98 -9.16 -5.78
C TYR A 58 -21.82 -8.58 -4.62
N LEU A 59 -21.69 -7.28 -4.34
CA LEU A 59 -22.46 -6.64 -3.27
C LEU A 59 -23.96 -6.58 -3.57
N ARG A 60 -24.38 -6.46 -4.84
CA ARG A 60 -25.80 -6.54 -5.23
C ARG A 60 -26.42 -7.90 -4.90
N ASP A 61 -25.64 -8.97 -5.02
CA ASP A 61 -26.09 -10.31 -4.67
C ASP A 61 -25.99 -10.57 -3.16
N ARG A 62 -25.01 -9.94 -2.50
CA ARG A 62 -24.67 -10.20 -1.09
C ARG A 62 -25.44 -9.33 -0.08
N LEU A 63 -25.95 -8.16 -0.49
CA LEU A 63 -26.61 -7.19 0.40
C LEU A 63 -28.11 -6.97 0.07
N PRO A 64 -28.97 -6.69 1.08
CA PRO A 64 -28.65 -6.71 2.50
C PRO A 64 -28.44 -8.14 3.00
N GLY A 65 -27.44 -8.32 3.85
CA GLY A 65 -27.19 -9.60 4.52
C GLY A 65 -27.88 -9.70 5.87
N SER A 66 -27.84 -10.89 6.48
CA SER A 66 -28.04 -11.02 7.92
C SER A 66 -26.85 -10.44 8.71
N GLY A 67 -27.07 -10.13 9.98
CA GLY A 67 -26.03 -9.61 10.87
C GLY A 67 -25.68 -8.14 10.61
N ARG A 68 -24.42 -7.78 10.78
CA ARG A 68 -23.89 -6.42 10.58
C ARG A 68 -22.85 -6.46 9.45
N PRO A 69 -23.27 -6.44 8.17
CA PRO A 69 -22.32 -6.48 7.07
C PRO A 69 -21.44 -5.24 7.08
N ALA A 70 -20.18 -5.41 6.70
CA ALA A 70 -19.23 -4.33 6.55
C ALA A 70 -18.41 -4.47 5.26
N ILE A 71 -17.96 -3.36 4.72
CA ILE A 71 -16.89 -3.35 3.73
C ILE A 71 -15.67 -2.64 4.32
N VAL A 72 -14.49 -3.13 3.94
CA VAL A 72 -13.20 -2.52 4.29
C VAL A 72 -12.57 -1.95 3.03
N LEU A 73 -12.07 -0.73 3.13
CA LEU A 73 -11.39 -0.03 2.05
C LEU A 73 -10.01 0.42 2.50
N ASP A 74 -8.99 0.22 1.67
CA ASP A 74 -7.78 1.04 1.75
C ASP A 74 -8.05 2.48 1.27
N ILE A 75 -7.13 3.41 1.54
CA ILE A 75 -7.26 4.83 1.17
C ILE A 75 -6.47 5.17 -0.09
N ASP A 76 -5.16 5.00 -0.09
CA ASP A 76 -4.29 5.58 -1.10
C ASP A 76 -4.36 4.79 -2.40
N ASN A 77 -4.77 5.43 -3.50
CA ASN A 77 -5.02 4.79 -4.80
C ASN A 77 -6.13 3.72 -4.80
N THR A 78 -6.87 3.62 -3.69
CA THR A 78 -8.06 2.79 -3.54
C THR A 78 -9.31 3.63 -3.38
N SER A 79 -9.35 4.51 -2.38
CA SER A 79 -10.50 5.38 -2.11
C SER A 79 -10.23 6.83 -2.52
N LEU A 80 -8.98 7.28 -2.42
CA LEU A 80 -8.51 8.60 -2.82
C LEU A 80 -7.45 8.48 -3.92
N GLU A 81 -7.47 9.39 -4.88
CA GLU A 81 -6.57 9.37 -6.04
C GLU A 81 -5.18 9.94 -5.75
N SER A 82 -4.56 9.50 -4.65
CA SER A 82 -3.37 10.12 -4.05
C SER A 82 -2.18 10.30 -4.99
N ASN A 83 -1.89 9.34 -5.87
CA ASN A 83 -0.78 9.46 -6.82
C ASN A 83 -1.15 10.20 -8.11
N TYR A 84 -2.39 10.09 -8.56
CA TYR A 84 -2.84 10.72 -9.82
C TYR A 84 -3.23 12.19 -9.62
N HIS A 85 -3.61 12.57 -8.41
CA HIS A 85 -3.94 13.93 -8.00
C HIS A 85 -3.27 14.30 -6.67
N PRO A 86 -1.92 14.34 -6.64
CA PRO A 86 -1.18 14.63 -5.41
C PRO A 86 -1.48 16.04 -4.93
N SER A 87 -1.95 16.16 -3.69
CA SER A 87 -2.40 17.41 -3.10
C SER A 87 -2.21 17.40 -1.59
N LEU A 88 -1.81 18.55 -1.04
CA LEU A 88 -1.70 18.76 0.42
C LEU A 88 -3.04 19.14 1.06
N ALA A 89 -4.09 19.36 0.26
CA ALA A 89 -5.37 19.85 0.73
C ALA A 89 -6.53 18.93 0.31
N GLU A 90 -6.70 18.75 -0.99
CA GLU A 90 -7.86 18.08 -1.58
C GLU A 90 -7.43 17.00 -2.57
N VAL A 91 -7.76 15.75 -2.24
CA VAL A 91 -7.54 14.59 -3.10
C VAL A 91 -8.92 14.07 -3.53
N PRO A 92 -9.19 13.98 -4.85
CA PRO A 92 -10.43 13.42 -5.36
C PRO A 92 -10.66 11.99 -4.86
N ALA A 93 -11.93 11.58 -4.78
CA ALA A 93 -12.26 10.18 -4.61
C ALA A 93 -12.01 9.40 -5.90
N VAL A 94 -11.59 8.15 -5.75
CA VAL A 94 -11.68 7.15 -6.80
C VAL A 94 -13.17 6.86 -7.03
N ALA A 95 -13.76 7.58 -8.00
CA ALA A 95 -15.21 7.63 -8.17
C ALA A 95 -15.91 6.24 -8.26
N PRO A 96 -15.35 5.22 -8.95
CA PRO A 96 -15.94 3.88 -8.96
C PRO A 96 -16.01 3.23 -7.56
N VAL A 97 -14.98 3.41 -6.73
CA VAL A 97 -14.93 2.84 -5.36
C VAL A 97 -15.84 3.60 -4.41
N LEU A 98 -15.95 4.92 -4.57
CA LEU A 98 -16.97 5.70 -3.84
C LEU A 98 -18.39 5.19 -4.13
N ARG A 99 -18.71 4.84 -5.38
CA ARG A 99 -20.01 4.24 -5.73
C ARG A 99 -20.24 2.89 -5.06
N VAL A 100 -19.21 2.05 -4.97
CA VAL A 100 -19.26 0.78 -4.22
C VAL A 100 -19.60 1.04 -2.75
N ALA A 101 -18.91 1.99 -2.12
CA ALA A 101 -19.14 2.35 -0.72
C ALA A 101 -20.55 2.91 -0.47
N GLN A 102 -20.99 3.83 -1.32
CA GLN A 102 -22.33 4.41 -1.24
C GLN A 102 -23.42 3.34 -1.44
N TYR A 103 -23.23 2.41 -2.37
CA TYR A 103 -24.14 1.28 -2.56
C TYR A 103 -24.18 0.41 -1.30
N ALA A 104 -23.02 0.06 -0.74
CA ALA A 104 -22.93 -0.75 0.47
C ALA A 104 -23.69 -0.11 1.65
N VAL A 105 -23.49 1.19 1.90
CA VAL A 105 -24.19 1.94 2.94
C VAL A 105 -25.69 1.96 2.71
N GLN A 106 -26.14 2.24 1.48
CA GLN A 106 -27.56 2.23 1.12
C GLN A 106 -28.24 0.88 1.35
N HIS A 107 -27.47 -0.22 1.35
CA HIS A 107 -27.97 -1.59 1.51
C HIS A 107 -27.56 -2.20 2.87
N GLY A 108 -27.32 -1.34 3.87
CA GLY A 108 -27.19 -1.75 5.27
C GLY A 108 -25.80 -2.22 5.70
N ALA A 109 -24.79 -2.09 4.84
CA ALA A 109 -23.41 -2.37 5.23
C ALA A 109 -22.72 -1.13 5.81
N THR A 110 -21.79 -1.35 6.73
CA THR A 110 -20.94 -0.31 7.32
C THR A 110 -19.60 -0.22 6.61
N VAL A 111 -19.10 0.99 6.35
CA VAL A 111 -17.78 1.18 5.73
C VAL A 111 -16.74 1.45 6.81
N PHE A 112 -15.61 0.75 6.72
CA PHE A 112 -14.40 1.03 7.50
C PHE A 112 -13.22 1.26 6.56
N PHE A 113 -12.31 2.13 6.98
CA PHE A 113 -11.03 2.32 6.31
C PHE A 113 -9.91 1.65 7.10
N VAL A 114 -9.01 0.95 6.42
CA VAL A 114 -7.80 0.36 7.00
C VAL A 114 -6.60 0.78 6.16
N THR A 115 -5.77 1.68 6.69
CA THR A 115 -4.79 2.44 5.89
C THR A 115 -3.38 2.41 6.47
N GLY A 116 -2.39 2.52 5.59
CA GLY A 116 -0.98 2.74 5.96
C GLY A 116 -0.67 4.17 6.40
N ARG A 117 -1.59 5.13 6.22
CA ARG A 117 -1.41 6.51 6.66
C ARG A 117 -1.17 6.57 8.16
N LEU A 118 -0.28 7.48 8.55
CA LEU A 118 0.06 7.68 9.95
C LEU A 118 -1.03 8.49 10.65
N LYS A 119 -1.22 8.25 11.95
CA LYS A 119 -2.17 9.02 12.79
C LYS A 119 -1.94 10.53 12.82
N ILE A 120 -0.75 11.01 12.43
CA ILE A 120 -0.48 12.45 12.32
C ILE A 120 -1.23 13.09 11.13
N GLU A 121 -1.66 12.28 10.17
CA GLU A 121 -2.41 12.68 8.98
C GLU A 121 -3.94 12.63 9.20
N ASP A 122 -4.41 12.18 10.37
CA ASP A 122 -5.83 11.90 10.67
C ASP A 122 -6.77 13.02 10.25
N TRP A 123 -6.42 14.26 10.57
CA TRP A 123 -7.24 15.42 10.26
C TRP A 123 -7.41 15.64 8.75
N VAL A 124 -6.34 15.50 7.95
CA VAL A 124 -6.39 15.64 6.49
C VAL A 124 -7.11 14.46 5.85
N THR A 125 -6.85 13.25 6.35
CA THR A 125 -7.48 12.02 5.88
C THR A 125 -9.00 12.09 6.05
N ARG A 126 -9.48 12.37 7.27
CA ARG A 126 -10.92 12.48 7.56
C ARG A 126 -11.57 13.64 6.82
N TYR A 127 -10.88 14.78 6.70
CA TYR A 127 -11.37 15.91 5.92
C TYR A 127 -11.65 15.50 4.47
N ASN A 128 -10.69 14.84 3.81
CA ASN A 128 -10.85 14.40 2.43
C ASN A 128 -11.95 13.36 2.27
N LEU A 129 -11.96 12.31 3.10
CA LEU A 129 -13.00 11.26 3.05
C LEU A 129 -14.42 11.85 3.21
N THR A 130 -14.60 12.75 4.17
CA THR A 130 -15.89 13.43 4.39
C THR A 130 -16.25 14.33 3.22
N LYS A 131 -15.29 15.14 2.74
CA LYS A 131 -15.50 16.11 1.67
C LYS A 131 -15.89 15.45 0.35
N VAL A 132 -15.27 14.33 0.00
CA VAL A 132 -15.60 13.60 -1.23
C VAL A 132 -16.86 12.73 -1.10
N GLY A 133 -17.43 12.62 0.10
CA GLY A 133 -18.76 12.05 0.33
C GLY A 133 -18.79 10.60 0.82
N TYR A 134 -17.70 10.10 1.43
CA TYR A 134 -17.75 8.80 2.11
C TYR A 134 -18.54 8.89 3.41
N GLN A 135 -19.43 7.92 3.62
CA GLN A 135 -20.07 7.66 4.90
C GLN A 135 -19.42 6.40 5.50
N TYR A 136 -18.86 6.50 6.70
CA TYR A 136 -18.07 5.44 7.31
C TYR A 136 -18.14 5.48 8.83
N ALA A 137 -17.84 4.35 9.47
CA ALA A 137 -17.87 4.22 10.93
C ALA A 137 -16.50 4.41 11.59
N GLY A 138 -15.40 4.12 10.87
CA GLY A 138 -14.06 4.22 11.44
C GLY A 138 -12.94 4.28 10.40
N VAL A 139 -11.80 4.81 10.83
CA VAL A 139 -10.53 4.78 10.10
C VAL A 139 -9.49 4.16 11.03
N TYR A 140 -8.94 3.03 10.62
CA TYR A 140 -7.84 2.33 11.27
C TYR A 140 -6.53 2.81 10.63
N GLU A 141 -5.90 3.78 11.29
CA GLU A 141 -4.64 4.39 10.87
C GLU A 141 -3.43 3.78 11.59
N THR A 142 -2.33 3.69 10.86
CA THR A 142 -1.11 3.00 11.26
C THR A 142 -0.29 3.84 12.25
N GLY A 143 0.31 3.20 13.26
CA GLY A 143 1.29 3.83 14.15
C GLY A 143 2.73 3.75 13.60
N LEU A 144 3.65 4.59 14.11
CA LEU A 144 5.04 4.60 13.64
C LEU A 144 5.73 3.22 13.72
N GLY A 145 5.43 2.42 14.74
CA GLY A 145 5.99 1.07 14.90
C GLY A 145 5.37 0.01 13.97
N ASP A 146 4.17 0.26 13.46
CA ASP A 146 3.42 -0.68 12.64
C ASP A 146 3.77 -0.55 11.14
N LEU A 147 4.45 0.54 10.75
CA LEU A 147 4.95 0.74 9.39
C LEU A 147 5.93 -0.36 8.93
N PHE A 148 6.61 -1.03 9.86
CA PHE A 148 7.55 -2.11 9.53
C PHE A 148 6.86 -3.41 9.12
N ASP A 149 5.56 -3.57 9.42
CA ASP A 149 4.76 -4.74 9.06
C ASP A 149 3.30 -4.34 8.83
N LEU A 150 3.08 -3.57 7.76
CA LEU A 150 1.76 -3.07 7.38
C LEU A 150 0.75 -4.21 7.19
N GLN A 151 1.16 -5.34 6.61
CA GLN A 151 0.25 -6.47 6.41
C GLN A 151 -0.28 -6.98 7.75
N LYS A 152 0.60 -7.19 8.74
CA LYS A 152 0.19 -7.63 10.07
C LYS A 152 -0.76 -6.64 10.73
N TYR A 153 -0.44 -5.35 10.65
CA TYR A 153 -1.32 -4.29 11.16
C TYR A 153 -2.71 -4.34 10.50
N LYS A 154 -2.77 -4.34 9.15
CA LYS A 154 -4.04 -4.34 8.42
C LYS A 154 -4.86 -5.61 8.67
N THR A 155 -4.19 -6.76 8.85
CA THR A 155 -4.85 -8.01 9.25
C THR A 155 -5.48 -7.88 10.63
N ALA A 156 -4.74 -7.35 11.61
CA ALA A 156 -5.25 -7.14 12.96
C ALA A 156 -6.41 -6.14 13.00
N ALA A 157 -6.37 -5.08 12.19
CA ALA A 157 -7.46 -4.12 12.07
C ALA A 157 -8.75 -4.77 11.53
N ARG A 158 -8.67 -5.65 10.53
CA ARG A 158 -9.84 -6.42 10.06
C ARG A 158 -10.36 -7.39 11.12
N ALA A 159 -9.48 -8.06 11.84
CA ALA A 159 -9.86 -8.94 12.94
C ALA A 159 -10.59 -8.17 14.06
N ASP A 160 -10.16 -6.95 14.36
CA ASP A 160 -10.81 -6.07 15.33
C ASP A 160 -12.23 -5.67 14.90
N ILE A 161 -12.42 -5.33 13.62
CA ILE A 161 -13.75 -5.06 13.04
C ILE A 161 -14.68 -6.29 13.17
N GLU A 162 -14.17 -7.50 12.92
CA GLU A 162 -14.94 -8.73 13.14
C GLU A 162 -15.25 -8.97 14.63
N ALA A 163 -14.30 -8.70 15.52
CA ALA A 163 -14.49 -8.81 16.97
C ALA A 163 -15.57 -7.84 17.50
N ASP A 164 -15.75 -6.69 16.85
CA ASP A 164 -16.85 -5.74 17.08
C ASP A 164 -18.21 -6.22 16.55
N GLY A 165 -18.26 -7.44 16.00
CA GLY A 165 -19.49 -8.12 15.57
C GLY A 165 -19.91 -7.80 14.14
N TYR A 166 -19.02 -7.23 13.33
CA TYR A 166 -19.26 -7.06 11.90
C TYR A 166 -18.85 -8.31 11.11
N THR A 167 -19.49 -8.50 9.95
CA THR A 167 -19.03 -9.46 8.94
C THR A 167 -18.48 -8.69 7.76
N ILE A 168 -17.17 -8.76 7.52
CA ILE A 168 -16.54 -8.08 6.39
C ILE A 168 -16.88 -8.85 5.11
N VAL A 169 -17.88 -8.36 4.37
CA VAL A 169 -18.34 -9.01 3.13
C VAL A 169 -17.43 -8.69 1.96
N ALA A 170 -16.83 -7.51 1.93
CA ALA A 170 -15.90 -7.11 0.88
C ALA A 170 -14.72 -6.31 1.46
N ASN A 171 -13.52 -6.58 0.94
CA ASN A 171 -12.32 -5.81 1.22
C ASN A 171 -11.68 -5.36 -0.10
N LEU A 172 -11.47 -4.05 -0.28
CA LEU A 172 -10.89 -3.46 -1.48
C LEU A 172 -9.58 -2.76 -1.14
N GLY A 173 -8.55 -3.01 -1.96
CA GLY A 173 -7.23 -2.40 -1.80
C GLY A 173 -6.37 -2.61 -3.04
N ASN A 174 -5.41 -1.71 -3.26
CA ASN A 174 -4.47 -1.77 -4.38
C ASN A 174 -3.22 -2.54 -4.03
N ASN A 175 -2.86 -2.77 -2.77
CA ASN A 175 -1.67 -3.53 -2.38
C ASN A 175 -2.02 -4.91 -1.83
N ASP A 176 -1.07 -5.85 -1.90
CA ASP A 176 -1.25 -7.20 -1.34
C ASP A 176 -1.44 -7.16 0.20
N SER A 177 -0.79 -6.21 0.88
CA SER A 177 -0.93 -6.00 2.33
C SER A 177 -2.34 -5.59 2.75
N ASP A 178 -3.12 -4.99 1.85
CA ASP A 178 -4.50 -4.60 2.09
C ASP A 178 -5.40 -5.83 2.22
N LEU A 179 -5.05 -6.94 1.55
CA LEU A 179 -5.93 -8.08 1.32
C LEU A 179 -5.46 -9.37 2.00
N ALA A 180 -4.16 -9.52 2.21
CA ALA A 180 -3.58 -10.71 2.82
C ALA A 180 -4.04 -10.91 4.28
N GLY A 181 -3.94 -12.13 4.79
CA GLY A 181 -4.28 -12.44 6.19
C GLY A 181 -5.76 -12.74 6.45
N GLY A 182 -6.64 -12.71 5.45
CA GLY A 182 -8.05 -13.10 5.58
C GLY A 182 -8.94 -12.01 6.15
N HIS A 183 -9.97 -12.40 6.92
CA HIS A 183 -10.97 -11.51 7.53
C HIS A 183 -11.83 -10.73 6.52
N ALA A 184 -12.16 -11.36 5.40
CA ALA A 184 -13.16 -10.88 4.45
C ALA A 184 -13.74 -12.06 3.66
N GLU A 185 -15.04 -12.05 3.39
CA GLU A 185 -15.67 -13.06 2.52
C GLU A 185 -15.13 -12.97 1.09
N ARG A 186 -14.91 -11.76 0.59
CA ARG A 186 -14.33 -11.51 -0.74
C ARG A 186 -13.38 -10.33 -0.76
N THR A 187 -12.25 -10.50 -1.42
CA THR A 187 -11.25 -9.45 -1.66
C THR A 187 -11.29 -8.99 -3.11
N PHE A 188 -11.04 -7.70 -3.35
CA PHE A 188 -10.91 -7.12 -4.68
C PHE A 188 -9.62 -6.32 -4.78
N LYS A 189 -8.67 -6.84 -5.56
CA LYS A 189 -7.36 -6.24 -5.79
C LYS A 189 -7.46 -5.22 -6.91
N LEU A 190 -7.28 -3.95 -6.57
CA LEU A 190 -7.12 -2.86 -7.52
C LEU A 190 -5.70 -2.89 -8.13
N PRO A 191 -5.50 -2.31 -9.33
CA PRO A 191 -4.17 -2.26 -9.95
C PRO A 191 -3.19 -1.40 -9.13
N ASP A 192 -2.01 -1.95 -8.84
CA ASP A 192 -0.84 -1.22 -8.31
C ASP A 192 0.32 -1.12 -9.32
N TYR A 193 0.17 -1.73 -10.50
CA TYR A 193 1.17 -1.82 -11.56
C TYR A 193 2.52 -2.37 -11.09
N GLY A 194 2.48 -3.40 -10.22
CA GLY A 194 3.67 -4.01 -9.66
C GLY A 194 4.26 -3.19 -8.51
N GLY A 195 3.39 -2.63 -7.66
CA GLY A 195 3.76 -1.85 -6.47
C GLY A 195 4.20 -0.41 -6.76
N GLN A 196 3.89 0.13 -7.94
CA GLN A 196 4.17 1.53 -8.27
C GLN A 196 3.16 2.51 -7.69
N LEU A 197 1.99 2.02 -7.29
CA LEU A 197 1.01 2.75 -6.49
C LEU A 197 1.06 2.20 -5.07
N PRO A 198 1.83 2.84 -4.17
CA PRO A 198 1.92 2.43 -2.77
C PRO A 198 0.64 2.75 -2.00
#